data_AF-A0A0F9VYH5-F1
#
_entry.id   AF-A0A0F9VYH5-F1
#
_cell.length_a   1.000
_cell.length_b   1.000
_cell.length_c   1.000
_cell.angle_alpha   90.00
_cell.angle_beta   90.00
_cell.angle_gamma   90.00
#
_symmetry.space_group_name_H-M   'P 1'
#
loop_
_entity.id
_entity.type
_entity.pdbx_description
1 polymer ?
#
loop_
_entity_poly.entity_id
_entity_poly.type
_entity_poly.pdbx_seq_one_letter_code
_entity_poly.pdbx_strand_id
1 'polypeptide(L)' 'MAKKGLYKKYIVTKTSGKPIPPEAQFIVLRVDAGQYVGACRTGVAAFAKAVEPLNHNLSWDIQMLLLGLVAKDIREGGE' A
#
# COMPACT_ATOMS: atom_id res chain seq x y z
N MET A 1 -3.19 30.67 2.24
CA MET A 1 -3.78 29.61 1.39
C MET A 1 -3.39 28.26 1.95
N ALA A 2 -4.35 27.40 2.30
CA ALA A 2 -4.03 26.03 2.74
C ALA A 2 -3.39 25.25 1.58
N LYS A 3 -2.25 24.61 1.82
CA LYS A 3 -1.62 23.76 0.81
C LYS A 3 -2.52 22.55 0.56
N LYS A 4 -2.80 22.26 -0.71
CA LYS A 4 -3.53 21.03 -1.10
C LYS A 4 -2.73 19.83 -0.61
N GLY A 5 -3.37 18.89 0.08
CA GLY A 5 -2.71 17.69 0.61
C GLY A 5 -2.60 16.53 -0.40
N LEU A 6 -3.53 16.44 -1.36
CA LEU A 6 -3.62 15.36 -2.33
C LEU A 6 -3.27 15.82 -3.74
N TYR A 7 -2.30 15.15 -4.37
CA TYR A 7 -1.85 15.43 -5.74
C TYR A 7 -1.90 14.16 -6.58
N LYS A 8 -2.22 14.33 -7.88
CA LYS A 8 -2.13 13.25 -8.86
C LYS A 8 -0.64 13.02 -9.20
N LYS A 9 -0.03 12.02 -8.56
CA LYS A 9 1.40 11.69 -8.73
C LYS A 9 1.66 10.41 -9.52
N TYR A 10 0.69 9.51 -9.59
CA TYR A 10 0.86 8.17 -10.15
C TYR A 10 -0.08 7.94 -11.32
N ILE A 11 0.41 7.21 -12.31
CA ILE A 11 -0.41 6.59 -13.35
C ILE A 11 -0.67 5.15 -12.91
N VAL A 12 -1.92 4.73 -12.87
CA VAL A 12 -2.32 3.36 -12.54
C VAL A 12 -2.72 2.65 -13.82
N THR A 13 -2.16 1.47 -14.06
CA THR A 13 -2.48 0.61 -15.21
C THR A 13 -2.71 -0.82 -14.76
N LYS A 14 -3.63 -1.55 -15.39
CA LYS A 14 -3.78 -2.99 -15.14
C LYS A 14 -2.62 -3.73 -15.80
N THR A 15 -2.06 -4.71 -15.11
CA THR A 15 -1.02 -5.60 -15.67
C THR A 15 -1.49 -6.39 -16.89
N SER A 16 -2.80 -6.62 -17.02
CA SER A 16 -3.40 -7.25 -18.20
C SER A 16 -3.47 -6.35 -19.44
N GLY A 17 -3.09 -5.07 -19.34
CA GLY A 17 -3.22 -4.07 -20.42
C GLY A 17 -4.66 -3.60 -20.67
N LYS A 18 -5.66 -4.20 -20.01
CA LYS A 18 -7.07 -3.78 -20.15
C LYS A 18 -7.28 -2.39 -19.55
N PRO A 19 -8.20 -1.58 -20.10
CA PRO A 19 -8.50 -0.27 -19.57
C PRO A 19 -9.06 -0.33 -18.14
N ILE A 20 -8.77 0.72 -17.38
CA ILE A 20 -9.39 1.00 -16.09
C ILE A 20 -10.67 1.81 -16.35
N PRO A 21 -11.79 1.52 -15.65
CA PRO A 21 -13.00 2.32 -15.79
C PRO A 21 -12.72 3.82 -15.52
N PRO A 22 -13.22 4.75 -16.35
CA PRO A 22 -12.93 6.18 -16.21
C PRO A 22 -13.28 6.79 -14.84
N GLU A 23 -14.24 6.20 -14.14
CA GLU A 23 -14.75 6.62 -12.83
C GLU A 23 -13.97 6.05 -11.65
N ALA A 24 -13.03 5.13 -11.89
CA ALA A 24 -12.29 4.48 -10.83
C ALA A 24 -11.36 5.47 -10.09
N GLN A 25 -11.38 5.42 -8.76
CA GLN A 25 -10.52 6.23 -7.90
C GLN A 25 -9.53 5.34 -7.15
N PHE A 26 -8.29 5.80 -7.06
CA PHE A 26 -7.21 5.07 -6.40
C PHE A 26 -6.48 5.96 -5.40
N ILE A 27 -6.15 5.38 -4.26
CA ILE A 27 -5.16 5.91 -3.32
C ILE A 27 -3.98 4.96 -3.34
N VAL A 28 -2.78 5.50 -3.58
CA VAL A 28 -1.53 4.73 -3.60
C VAL A 28 -0.81 4.94 -2.27
N LEU A 29 -0.61 3.86 -1.51
CA LEU A 29 0.18 3.86 -0.28
C LEU A 29 1.53 3.21 -0.57
N ARG A 30 2.61 3.99 -0.45
CA ARG A 30 3.98 3.46 -0.61
C ARG A 30 4.43 2.84 0.70
N VAL A 31 4.76 1.54 0.69
CA VAL A 31 5.06 0.77 1.91
C VAL A 31 6.52 0.35 2.05
N ASP A 32 7.33 0.52 1.01
CA ASP A 32 8.75 0.14 0.98
C ASP A 32 9.66 1.25 1.54
N ALA A 33 9.29 2.52 1.42
CA ALA A 33 10.11 3.65 1.84
C ALA A 33 9.31 4.97 1.94
N GLY A 34 9.99 6.01 2.42
CA GLY A 34 9.52 7.39 2.41
C GLY A 34 9.05 7.90 3.77
N GLN A 35 8.83 9.22 3.84
CA GLN A 35 8.53 9.92 5.10
C GLN A 35 7.30 9.38 5.84
N TYR A 36 6.32 8.84 5.10
CA TYR A 36 5.04 8.38 5.67
C TYR A 36 4.93 6.84 5.71
N VAL A 37 6.03 6.11 5.56
CA VAL A 37 6.02 4.64 5.41
C VAL A 37 5.29 3.93 6.55
N GLY A 38 5.45 4.40 7.79
CA GLY A 38 4.74 3.84 8.96
C GLY A 38 3.22 3.96 8.82
N ALA A 39 2.71 5.15 8.53
CA ALA A 39 1.28 5.38 8.32
C ALA A 39 0.72 4.60 7.13
N CYS A 40 1.49 4.51 6.04
CA CYS A 40 1.13 3.70 4.87
C CYS A 40 1.00 2.21 5.23
N ARG A 41 1.98 1.64 5.95
CA ARG A 41 1.94 0.24 6.40
C ARG A 41 0.78 -0.02 7.35
N THR A 42 0.48 0.88 8.28
CA THR A 42 -0.70 0.78 9.16
C THR A 42 -1.99 0.74 8.36
N GLY A 43 -2.16 1.63 7.37
CA GLY A 43 -3.35 1.65 6.52
C GLY A 43 -3.53 0.36 5.72
N VAL A 44 -2.44 -0.16 5.14
CA VAL A 44 -2.46 -1.43 4.41
C VAL A 44 -2.76 -2.62 5.33
N ALA A 45 -2.21 -2.66 6.55
CA ALA A 45 -2.51 -3.69 7.53
C ALA A 45 -3.99 -3.66 7.96
N ALA A 46 -4.56 -2.47 8.17
CA ALA A 46 -5.98 -2.31 8.47
C ALA A 46 -6.88 -2.83 7.33
N PHE A 47 -6.50 -2.54 6.08
CA PHE A 47 -7.19 -3.08 4.91
C PHE A 47 -7.12 -4.62 4.86
N ALA A 48 -5.94 -5.22 5.09
CA ALA A 48 -5.77 -6.68 5.11
C ALA A 48 -6.71 -7.34 6.13
N LYS A 49 -6.77 -6.79 7.34
CA LYS A 49 -7.69 -7.28 8.38
C LYS A 49 -9.15 -7.15 7.97
N ALA A 50 -9.55 -6.04 7.36
CA ALA A 50 -10.92 -5.81 6.94
C ALA A 50 -11.36 -6.74 5.80
N VAL A 51 -10.44 -7.13 4.90
CA VAL A 51 -10.76 -7.99 3.75
C VAL A 51 -10.70 -9.48 4.08
N GLU A 52 -10.11 -9.88 5.21
CA GLU A 52 -9.94 -11.27 5.60
C GLU A 52 -11.22 -12.12 5.51
N PRO A 53 -12.40 -11.67 5.96
CA PRO A 53 -13.64 -12.47 5.85
C PRO A 53 -14.11 -12.71 4.41
N LEU A 54 -13.67 -11.87 3.47
CA LEU A 54 -14.06 -11.93 2.06
C LEU A 54 -12.99 -12.65 1.21
N ASN A 55 -11.72 -12.49 1.58
CA ASN A 55 -10.59 -13.07 0.87
C ASN A 55 -9.41 -13.28 1.82
N HIS A 56 -9.38 -14.44 2.46
CA HIS A 56 -8.34 -14.82 3.41
C HIS A 56 -6.93 -14.82 2.78
N ASN A 57 -6.80 -15.36 1.56
CA ASN A 57 -5.51 -15.43 0.87
C ASN A 57 -4.93 -14.03 0.59
N LEU A 58 -5.77 -13.09 0.16
CA LEU A 58 -5.33 -11.71 -0.05
C LEU A 58 -4.88 -11.05 1.25
N SER A 59 -5.61 -11.27 2.35
CA SER A 59 -5.19 -10.77 3.66
C SER A 59 -3.83 -11.34 4.06
N TRP A 60 -3.67 -12.65 3.93
CA TRP A 60 -2.41 -13.35 4.23
C TRP A 60 -1.24 -12.81 3.40
N ASP A 61 -1.39 -12.71 2.08
CA ASP A 61 -0.35 -12.23 1.17
C ASP A 61 0.10 -10.80 1.53
N ILE A 62 -0.85 -9.92 1.85
CA ILE A 62 -0.54 -8.54 2.28
C ILE A 62 0.21 -8.56 3.61
N GLN A 63 -0.22 -9.36 4.59
CA GLN A 63 0.45 -9.46 5.88
C GLN A 63 1.88 -10.00 5.74
N MET A 64 2.10 -11.03 4.92
CA MET A 64 3.44 -11.58 4.65
C MET A 64 4.35 -10.56 3.97
N LEU A 65 3.82 -9.78 3.01
CA LEU A 65 4.57 -8.69 2.38
C LEU A 65 5.02 -7.65 3.41
N LEU A 66 4.12 -7.23 4.31
CA LEU A 66 4.45 -6.25 5.35
C LEU A 66 5.50 -6.78 6.34
N LEU A 67 5.41 -8.05 6.74
CA LEU A 67 6.42 -8.69 7.60
C LEU A 67 7.79 -8.74 6.92
N GLY A 68 7.84 -9.10 5.64
CA GLY A 68 9.08 -9.13 4.86
C GLY A 68 9.76 -7.76 4.79
N LEU A 69 8.97 -6.69 4.67
CA LEU A 69 9.49 -5.31 4.69
C LEU A 69 10.03 -4.90 6.07
N VAL A 70 9.34 -5.24 7.16
CA VAL A 70 9.83 -4.96 8.51
C VAL A 70 11.13 -5.73 8.80
N ALA A 71 11.20 -7.00 8.40
CA ALA A 71 12.41 -7.81 8.55
C ALA A 71 13.58 -7.27 7.70
N LYS A 72 13.29 -6.65 6.56
CA LYS A 72 14.30 -5.94 5.76
C LYS A 72 14.81 -4.71 6.50
N ASP A 73 13.93 -3.86 7.00
CA ASP A 73 14.32 -2.64 7.72
C ASP A 73 15.19 -2.93 8.96
N ILE A 74 14.87 -3.99 9.71
CA ILE A 74 15.67 -4.40 10.88
C ILE A 74 17.09 -4.81 10.49
N ARG A 75 17.24 -5.51 9.35
CA ARG A 75 18.56 -5.93 8.85
C ARG A 75 19.38 -4.76 8.33
N GLU A 76 18.73 -3.73 7.80
CA GLU A 76 19.38 -2.57 7.19
C GLU A 76 19.58 -1.40 8.19
N GLY A 77 18.85 -1.38 9.31
CA GLY A 77 18.89 -0.32 10.33
C GLY A 77 19.73 -0.65 11.58
N GLY A 78 20.53 -1.71 11.55
CA GLY A 78 21.48 -2.07 12.60
C GLY A 78 22.86 -1.44 12.38
N GLU A 79 22.95 -0.12 12.49
CA GLU A 79 24.20 0.65 12.68
C GLU A 79 24.10 1.47 13.97
#